data_AF-A0A838KRT3-F1
#
_entry.id   AF-A0A838KRT3-F1
#
_cell.length_a   1.000
_cell.length_b   1.000
_cell.length_c   1.000
_cell.angle_alpha   90.00
_cell.angle_beta   90.00
_cell.angle_gamma   90.00
#
_symmetry.space_group_name_H-M   'P 1'
#
loop_
_entity.id
_entity.type
_entity.pdbx_description
1 polymer ?
#
loop_
_entity_poly.entity_id
_entity_poly.type
_entity_poly.pdbx_seq_one_letter_code
_entity_poly.pdbx_strand_id
1 'polypeptide(L)'
;MRGIVSTRRRADEFEAGVETGTVSSGAPPQTQALVDLVQQIRAVDTIQPREDFTADLRTRLLAAAPEFLTLDELTPAPAPVVVGDRRTTPARRALSAAAAACIVVGGGGAVAAASQTALPGESLYPVKRGIERLEVSTAGSSAGRGQEYLEQAENRLSEIEQLALTQPDDYETPLLMHRALDDFSTAAKDGGD
;
A
#
# COMPACT_ATOMS: atom_id res chain seq x y z
N MET A 1 0.20 -29.34 17.60
CA MET A 1 -0.63 -28.17 17.18
C MET A 1 -0.82 -27.10 18.28
N ARG A 2 0.15 -26.85 19.20
CA ARG A 2 -0.03 -25.90 20.33
C ARG A 2 0.56 -24.49 20.14
N GLY A 3 1.26 -24.19 19.03
CA GLY A 3 2.03 -22.94 18.89
C GLY A 3 1.31 -21.74 18.26
N ILE A 4 0.34 -21.94 17.36
CA ILE A 4 -0.30 -20.84 16.60
C ILE A 4 -1.31 -20.09 17.48
N VAL A 5 -2.03 -20.81 18.35
CA VAL A 5 -3.02 -20.23 19.27
C VAL A 5 -2.35 -19.30 20.30
N SER A 6 -1.13 -19.63 20.76
CA SER A 6 -0.37 -18.76 21.67
C SER A 6 0.12 -17.47 21.01
N THR A 7 0.44 -17.49 19.72
CA THR A 7 0.92 -16.30 19.02
C THR A 7 -0.18 -15.27 18.79
N ARG A 8 -1.38 -15.73 18.39
CA ARG A 8 -2.54 -14.85 18.22
C ARG A 8 -2.96 -14.22 19.54
N ARG A 9 -3.08 -15.01 20.59
CA ARG A 9 -3.43 -14.51 21.94
C ARG A 9 -2.43 -13.45 22.44
N ARG A 10 -1.13 -13.64 22.21
CA ARG A 10 -0.11 -12.64 22.58
C ARG A 10 -0.25 -11.35 21.77
N ALA A 11 -0.65 -11.43 20.50
CA ALA A 11 -0.90 -10.24 19.68
C ALA A 11 -2.13 -9.47 20.18
N ASP A 12 -3.22 -10.19 20.49
CA ASP A 12 -4.45 -9.58 21.04
C ASP A 12 -4.16 -8.91 22.41
N GLU A 13 -3.37 -9.55 23.28
CA GLU A 13 -2.95 -9.00 24.57
C GLU A 13 -2.04 -7.76 24.42
N PHE A 14 -1.19 -7.73 23.38
CA PHE A 14 -0.35 -6.57 23.07
C PHE A 14 -1.17 -5.41 22.50
N GLU A 15 -2.11 -5.67 21.58
CA GLU A 15 -3.02 -4.68 21.01
C GLU A 15 -3.83 -3.98 22.11
N ALA A 16 -4.47 -4.76 22.99
CA ALA A 16 -5.19 -4.22 24.14
C ALA A 16 -4.27 -3.39 25.07
N GLY A 17 -3.01 -3.82 25.23
CA GLY A 17 -2.01 -3.08 26.01
C GLY A 17 -1.57 -1.75 25.37
N VAL A 18 -1.49 -1.68 24.04
CA VAL A 18 -1.16 -0.45 23.30
C VAL A 18 -2.32 0.57 23.35
N GLU A 19 -3.56 0.10 23.36
CA GLU A 19 -4.74 0.95 23.49
C GLU A 19 -4.93 1.49 24.91
N THR A 20 -4.79 0.63 25.92
CA THR A 20 -5.07 0.98 27.32
C THR A 20 -3.85 1.47 28.10
N GLY A 21 -2.64 1.24 27.58
CA GLY A 21 -1.37 1.55 28.25
C GLY A 21 -0.99 0.57 29.38
N THR A 22 -1.79 -0.48 29.61
CA THR A 22 -1.54 -1.46 30.69
C THR A 22 -1.72 -2.88 30.19
N VAL A 23 -0.90 -3.81 30.66
CA VAL A 23 -0.98 -5.22 30.26
C VAL A 23 -1.66 -6.06 31.36
N SER A 24 -2.46 -7.06 30.96
CA SER A 24 -3.14 -7.99 31.88
C SER A 24 -2.14 -8.81 32.72
N SER A 25 -2.47 -9.11 33.99
CA SER A 25 -1.60 -9.79 34.96
C SER A 25 -1.10 -11.19 34.55
N GLY A 26 -1.71 -11.83 33.55
CA GLY A 26 -1.31 -13.13 33.01
C GLY A 26 -0.42 -13.06 31.77
N ALA A 27 -0.08 -11.87 31.29
CA ALA A 27 0.68 -11.70 30.07
C ALA A 27 2.18 -11.98 30.28
N PRO A 28 2.91 -12.35 29.21
CA PRO A 28 4.36 -12.45 29.25
C PRO A 28 5.01 -11.13 29.68
N PRO A 29 6.10 -11.16 30.47
CA PRO A 29 6.80 -9.94 30.91
C PRO A 29 7.35 -9.09 29.74
N GLN A 30 7.59 -9.73 28.59
CA GLN A 30 8.03 -9.05 27.36
C GLN A 30 6.94 -8.14 26.76
N THR A 31 5.65 -8.44 26.99
CA THR A 31 4.54 -7.65 26.44
C THR A 31 4.49 -6.26 27.08
N GLN A 32 4.73 -6.16 28.39
CA GLN A 32 4.79 -4.86 29.09
C GLN A 32 5.93 -4.00 28.54
N ALA A 33 7.12 -4.59 28.35
CA ALA A 33 8.26 -3.86 27.80
C ALA A 33 7.99 -3.32 26.37
N LEU A 34 7.25 -4.05 25.54
CA LEU A 34 6.85 -3.59 24.21
C LEU A 34 5.80 -2.47 24.28
N VAL A 35 4.83 -2.58 25.18
CA VAL A 35 3.83 -1.52 25.40
C VAL A 35 4.51 -0.24 25.88
N ASP A 36 5.41 -0.34 26.86
CA ASP A 36 6.18 0.79 27.37
C ASP A 36 7.00 1.46 26.27
N LEU A 37 7.63 0.67 25.39
CA LEU A 37 8.36 1.20 24.23
C LEU A 37 7.44 1.97 23.27
N VAL A 38 6.26 1.43 22.96
CA VAL A 38 5.28 2.13 22.11
C VAL A 38 4.83 3.44 22.75
N GLN A 39 4.61 3.46 24.07
CA GLN A 39 4.24 4.69 24.77
C GLN A 39 5.38 5.72 24.73
N GLN A 40 6.64 5.29 24.88
CA GLN A 40 7.79 6.18 24.73
C GLN A 40 7.88 6.77 23.32
N ILE A 41 7.63 5.96 22.28
CA ILE A 41 7.62 6.44 20.89
C ILE A 41 6.49 7.44 20.67
N ARG A 42 5.28 7.19 21.20
CA ARG A 42 4.13 8.10 21.09
C ARG A 42 4.31 9.42 21.84
N ALA A 43 5.14 9.44 22.87
CA ALA A 43 5.45 10.64 23.63
C ALA A 43 6.47 11.55 22.92
N VAL A 44 7.11 11.08 21.84
CA VAL A 44 7.97 11.92 21.00
C VAL A 44 7.12 12.92 20.23
N ASP A 45 7.56 14.17 20.20
CA ASP A 45 6.88 15.24 19.49
C ASP A 45 6.75 14.88 18.00
N THR A 46 5.51 14.81 17.52
CA THR A 46 5.22 14.48 16.12
C THR A 46 5.25 15.73 15.28
N ILE A 47 5.76 15.64 14.06
CA ILE A 47 5.71 16.75 13.10
C ILE A 47 4.24 17.12 12.86
N GLN A 48 3.85 18.32 13.29
CA GLN A 48 2.50 18.83 13.10
C GLN A 48 2.36 19.52 11.74
N PRO A 49 1.21 19.38 11.06
CA PRO A 49 0.92 20.13 9.85
C PRO A 49 0.82 21.63 10.16
N ARG A 50 1.22 22.47 9.21
CA ARG A 50 1.06 23.93 9.31
C ARG A 50 -0.42 24.29 9.45
N GLU A 51 -0.73 25.28 10.29
CA GLU A 51 -2.12 25.67 10.56
C GLU A 51 -2.86 26.12 9.29
N ASP A 52 -2.22 26.92 8.45
CA ASP A 52 -2.78 27.39 7.18
C ASP A 52 -3.11 26.23 6.23
N PHE A 53 -2.26 25.20 6.20
CA PHE A 53 -2.51 24.00 5.40
C PHE A 53 -3.76 23.25 5.88
N THR A 54 -3.95 23.13 7.20
CA THR A 54 -5.13 22.49 7.78
C THR A 54 -6.41 23.29 7.49
N ALA A 55 -6.34 24.62 7.58
CA ALA A 55 -7.45 25.51 7.26
C ALA A 55 -7.86 25.43 5.78
N ASP A 56 -6.88 25.44 4.88
CA ASP A 56 -7.09 25.29 3.43
C ASP A 56 -7.69 23.93 3.09
N LEU A 57 -7.14 22.86 3.65
CA LEU A 57 -7.63 21.50 3.43
C LEU A 57 -9.08 21.37 3.91
N ARG A 58 -9.40 21.89 5.11
CA ARG A 58 -10.78 21.88 5.62
C ARG A 58 -11.75 22.58 4.66
N THR A 59 -11.36 23.73 4.13
CA THR A 59 -12.18 24.50 3.19
C THR A 59 -12.43 23.72 1.91
N ARG A 60 -11.39 23.11 1.34
CA ARG A 60 -11.50 22.26 0.15
C ARG A 60 -12.38 21.04 0.40
N LEU A 61 -12.23 20.37 1.54
CA LEU A 61 -13.04 19.20 1.91
C LEU A 61 -14.52 19.54 2.08
N LEU A 62 -14.84 20.68 2.73
CA LEU A 62 -16.23 21.13 2.88
C LEU A 62 -16.85 21.55 1.55
N ALA A 63 -16.07 22.14 0.65
CA ALA A 63 -16.52 22.48 -0.69
C ALA A 63 -16.76 21.24 -1.56
N ALA A 64 -15.96 20.18 -1.38
CA ALA A 64 -16.13 18.91 -2.07
C ALA A 64 -17.28 18.05 -1.49
N ALA A 65 -17.59 18.19 -0.19
CA ALA A 65 -18.62 17.41 0.50
C ALA A 65 -19.98 17.28 -0.23
N PRO A 66 -20.60 18.33 -0.80
CA PRO A 66 -21.87 18.19 -1.50
C PRO A 66 -21.80 17.28 -2.75
N GLU A 67 -20.64 17.14 -3.39
CA GLU A 67 -20.44 16.20 -4.50
C GLU A 67 -20.51 14.75 -4.03
N PHE A 68 -20.04 14.45 -2.81
CA PHE A 68 -19.98 13.10 -2.24
C PHE A 68 -21.17 12.74 -1.33
N LEU A 69 -21.88 13.73 -0.80
CA LEU A 69 -22.97 13.54 0.18
C LEU A 69 -24.39 13.56 -0.43
N THR A 70 -24.51 13.63 -1.75
CA THR A 70 -25.82 13.55 -2.46
C THR A 70 -26.30 12.12 -2.69
N LEU A 71 -25.60 11.12 -2.17
CA LEU A 71 -26.07 9.74 -2.16
C LEU A 71 -27.10 9.53 -1.05
N ASP A 72 -28.37 9.46 -1.45
CA ASP A 72 -29.47 8.80 -0.73
C ASP A 72 -29.27 7.26 -0.62
N GLU A 73 -28.08 6.76 -0.98
CA GLU A 73 -27.58 5.46 -0.56
C GLU A 73 -26.42 5.69 0.41
N LEU A 74 -26.71 5.60 1.72
CA LEU A 74 -25.75 5.11 2.69
C LEU A 74 -25.43 3.65 2.36
N THR A 75 -24.77 3.41 1.22
CA THR A 75 -23.87 2.27 1.14
C THR A 75 -22.79 2.53 2.20
N PRO A 76 -22.50 1.57 3.09
CA PRO A 76 -21.55 1.78 4.17
C PRO A 76 -20.25 2.28 3.55
N ALA A 77 -19.75 3.41 4.06
CA ALA A 77 -18.51 4.01 3.63
C ALA A 77 -17.44 2.91 3.49
N PRO A 78 -16.71 2.84 2.36
CA PRO A 78 -15.63 1.88 2.26
C PRO A 78 -14.71 2.10 3.45
N ALA A 79 -14.49 1.04 4.22
CA ALA A 79 -13.66 1.08 5.41
C ALA A 79 -12.35 1.81 5.09
N PRO A 80 -11.81 2.63 6.02
CA PRO A 80 -10.54 3.32 5.79
C PRO A 80 -9.52 2.32 5.26
N VAL A 81 -8.82 2.69 4.19
CA VAL A 81 -7.72 1.88 3.66
C VAL A 81 -6.64 1.88 4.72
N VAL A 82 -6.70 0.87 5.61
CA VAL A 82 -5.64 0.58 6.55
C VAL A 82 -4.47 0.09 5.71
N VAL A 83 -3.46 0.96 5.54
CA VAL A 83 -2.14 0.57 5.05
C VAL A 83 -1.54 -0.31 6.13
N GLY A 84 -1.91 -1.59 6.09
CA GLY A 84 -1.45 -2.60 7.02
C GLY A 84 0.02 -2.88 6.80
N ASP A 85 0.77 -2.84 7.90
CA ASP A 85 2.17 -3.20 7.99
C ASP A 85 2.46 -4.56 7.32
N ARG A 86 3.61 -4.63 6.63
CA ARG A 86 4.04 -5.75 5.77
C ARG A 86 4.36 -7.00 6.60
N ARG A 87 3.33 -7.74 7.05
CA ARG A 87 3.49 -9.11 7.57
C ARG A 87 2.67 -10.10 6.75
N THR A 88 3.39 -10.78 5.86
CA THR A 88 2.84 -11.78 4.94
C THR A 88 2.52 -13.07 5.69
N THR A 89 1.26 -13.53 5.63
CA THR A 89 0.90 -14.91 5.98
C THR A 89 0.00 -15.53 4.90
N PRO A 90 0.15 -16.84 4.63
CA PRO A 90 -0.42 -17.51 3.47
C PRO A 90 -1.96 -17.61 3.47
N ALA A 91 -2.60 -17.45 4.63
CA ALA A 91 -4.07 -17.47 4.77
C ALA A 91 -4.75 -16.21 4.18
N ARG A 92 -3.99 -15.13 3.90
CA ARG A 92 -4.54 -13.89 3.32
C ARG A 92 -4.61 -13.87 1.79
N ARG A 93 -4.13 -14.91 1.09
CA ARG A 93 -4.23 -15.01 -0.38
C ARG A 93 -5.69 -15.08 -0.87
N ALA A 94 -6.60 -15.64 -0.07
CA ALA A 94 -8.01 -15.75 -0.42
C ALA A 94 -8.81 -14.45 -0.13
N LEU A 95 -8.39 -13.64 0.85
CA LEU A 95 -9.10 -12.42 1.24
C LEU A 95 -8.60 -11.17 0.49
N SER A 96 -7.34 -11.17 0.01
CA SER A 96 -6.81 -10.11 -0.84
C SER A 96 -7.45 -10.08 -2.24
N ALA A 97 -7.89 -11.25 -2.74
CA ALA A 97 -8.62 -11.33 -4.00
C ALA A 97 -10.02 -10.68 -3.89
N ALA A 98 -10.68 -10.80 -2.72
CA ALA A 98 -11.99 -10.21 -2.48
C ALA A 98 -11.93 -8.68 -2.28
N ALA A 99 -10.90 -8.17 -1.60
CA ALA A 99 -10.71 -6.72 -1.44
C ALA A 99 -10.27 -6.03 -2.75
N ALA A 100 -9.49 -6.70 -3.60
CA ALA A 100 -9.17 -6.22 -4.95
C ALA A 100 -10.41 -6.18 -5.86
N ALA A 101 -11.34 -7.13 -5.69
CA ALA A 101 -12.59 -7.16 -6.45
C ALA A 101 -13.58 -6.04 -6.05
N CYS A 102 -13.58 -5.59 -4.80
CA CYS A 102 -14.48 -4.51 -4.35
C CYS A 102 -14.09 -3.11 -4.86
N ILE A 103 -12.85 -2.90 -5.30
CA ILE A 103 -12.40 -1.64 -5.94
C ILE A 103 -13.00 -1.49 -7.35
N VAL A 104 -13.38 -2.60 -8.00
CA VAL A 104 -13.74 -2.62 -9.42
C VAL A 104 -15.12 -2.03 -9.71
N VAL A 105 -16.05 -1.98 -8.76
CA VAL A 105 -17.48 -1.75 -9.10
C VAL A 105 -17.96 -0.29 -8.96
N GLY A 106 -17.20 0.64 -8.38
CA GLY A 106 -17.68 2.03 -8.22
C GLY A 106 -16.67 3.18 -8.35
N GLY A 107 -15.36 2.92 -8.27
CA GLY A 107 -14.34 3.99 -8.27
C GLY A 107 -12.95 3.57 -8.78
N GLY A 108 -12.78 2.34 -9.26
CA GLY A 108 -11.48 1.79 -9.67
C GLY A 108 -10.83 2.49 -10.88
N GLY A 109 -11.60 3.09 -11.77
CA GLY A 109 -11.07 3.73 -12.99
C GLY A 109 -10.17 4.94 -12.70
N ALA A 110 -10.54 5.80 -11.74
CA ALA A 110 -9.75 6.97 -11.38
C ALA A 110 -8.43 6.58 -10.68
N VAL A 111 -8.49 5.57 -9.80
CA VAL A 111 -7.29 5.05 -9.10
C VAL A 111 -6.36 4.33 -10.07
N ALA A 112 -6.91 3.55 -11.00
CA ALA A 112 -6.13 2.92 -12.06
C ALA A 112 -5.43 3.97 -12.92
N ALA A 113 -6.16 4.99 -13.41
CA ALA A 113 -5.60 6.08 -14.19
C ALA A 113 -4.50 6.85 -13.43
N ALA A 114 -4.73 7.18 -12.15
CA ALA A 114 -3.73 7.86 -11.32
C ALA A 114 -2.50 6.98 -11.02
N SER A 115 -2.67 5.66 -10.97
CA SER A 115 -1.55 4.75 -10.72
C SER A 115 -0.61 4.59 -11.93
N GLN A 116 -1.06 4.87 -13.16
CA GLN A 116 -0.22 4.70 -14.36
C GLN A 116 1.03 5.58 -14.35
N THR A 117 0.94 6.78 -13.77
CA THR A 117 2.07 7.71 -13.65
C THR A 117 2.87 7.52 -12.37
N ALA A 118 2.50 6.57 -11.51
CA ALA A 118 3.19 6.38 -10.24
C ALA A 118 4.61 5.83 -10.46
N LEU A 119 5.57 6.38 -9.71
CA LEU A 119 6.97 5.96 -9.73
C LEU A 119 7.29 4.97 -8.59
N PRO A 120 8.35 4.15 -8.73
CA PRO A 120 8.83 3.30 -7.64
C PRO A 120 9.03 4.11 -6.35
N GLY A 121 8.49 3.60 -5.24
CA GLY A 121 8.52 4.29 -3.94
C GLY A 121 7.25 5.09 -3.62
N GLU A 122 6.43 5.42 -4.63
CA GLU A 122 5.17 6.13 -4.43
C GLU A 122 4.04 5.20 -3.97
N SER A 123 3.05 5.77 -3.27
CA SER A 123 1.94 5.03 -2.64
C SER A 123 1.06 4.25 -3.62
N LEU A 124 0.89 4.76 -4.85
CA LEU A 124 0.08 4.12 -5.89
C LEU A 124 0.86 3.13 -6.77
N TYR A 125 2.19 3.07 -6.64
CA TYR A 125 3.02 2.17 -7.43
C TYR A 125 2.65 0.68 -7.27
N PRO A 126 2.31 0.17 -6.07
CA PRO A 126 1.83 -1.20 -5.92
C PRO A 126 0.54 -1.51 -6.69
N VAL A 127 -0.30 -0.49 -6.92
CA VAL A 127 -1.53 -0.62 -7.71
C VAL A 127 -1.19 -0.76 -9.19
N LYS A 128 -0.31 0.10 -9.71
CA LYS A 128 0.22 0.00 -11.09
C LYS A 128 0.76 -1.40 -11.37
N ARG A 129 1.66 -1.89 -10.51
CA ARG A 129 2.23 -3.25 -10.59
C ARG A 129 1.18 -4.36 -10.49
N GLY A 130 0.05 -4.10 -9.85
CA GLY A 130 -1.08 -5.03 -9.77
C GLY A 130 -1.83 -5.13 -11.10
N ILE A 131 -2.08 -3.99 -11.74
CA ILE A 131 -2.78 -3.89 -13.03
C ILE A 131 -1.95 -4.54 -14.14
N GLU A 132 -0.65 -4.23 -14.21
CA GLU A 132 0.28 -4.83 -15.18
C GLU A 132 0.34 -6.37 -15.09
N ARG A 133 0.25 -6.93 -13.89
CA ARG A 133 0.16 -8.39 -13.71
C ARG A 133 -1.16 -8.96 -14.23
N LEU A 134 -2.23 -8.20 -14.12
CA LEU A 134 -3.52 -8.59 -14.68
C LEU A 134 -3.46 -8.56 -16.20
N GLU A 135 -2.89 -7.52 -16.81
CA GLU A 135 -2.71 -7.37 -18.27
C GLU A 135 -2.04 -8.63 -18.85
N VAL A 136 -0.88 -9.02 -18.30
CA VAL A 136 -0.17 -10.26 -18.68
C VAL A 136 -1.05 -11.49 -18.47
N SER A 137 -1.77 -11.61 -17.35
CA SER A 137 -2.62 -12.78 -17.08
C SER A 137 -3.83 -12.89 -18.00
N THR A 138 -4.31 -11.77 -18.54
CA THR A 138 -5.45 -11.68 -19.44
C THR A 138 -5.06 -11.83 -20.91
N ALA A 139 -3.77 -11.70 -21.23
CA ALA A 139 -3.29 -11.91 -22.60
C ALA A 139 -3.52 -13.37 -23.04
N GLY A 140 -4.37 -13.55 -24.04
CA GLY A 140 -4.87 -14.86 -24.48
C GLY A 140 -3.88 -15.73 -25.27
N SER A 141 -2.63 -15.29 -25.45
CA SER A 141 -1.60 -16.03 -26.20
C SER A 141 -0.21 -15.81 -25.61
N SER A 142 0.75 -16.69 -25.94
CA SER A 142 2.17 -16.49 -25.57
C SER A 142 2.73 -15.22 -26.20
N ALA A 143 2.47 -14.98 -27.49
CA ALA A 143 2.91 -13.77 -28.17
C ALA A 143 2.32 -12.50 -27.53
N GLY A 144 1.04 -12.52 -27.14
CA GLY A 144 0.41 -11.41 -26.43
C GLY A 144 1.05 -11.17 -25.06
N ARG A 145 1.32 -12.23 -24.29
CA ARG A 145 2.05 -12.11 -23.01
C ARG A 145 3.44 -11.54 -23.20
N GLY A 146 4.15 -11.98 -24.24
CA GLY A 146 5.48 -11.47 -24.58
C GLY A 146 5.45 -9.96 -24.87
N GLN A 147 4.44 -9.51 -25.61
CA GLN A 147 4.24 -8.08 -25.87
C GLN A 147 3.97 -7.29 -24.59
N GLU A 148 3.09 -7.76 -23.71
CA GLU A 148 2.80 -7.10 -22.42
C GLU A 148 4.06 -6.99 -21.55
N TYR A 149 4.89 -8.04 -21.51
CA TYR A 149 6.17 -8.01 -20.79
C TYR A 149 7.15 -6.99 -21.38
N LEU A 150 7.21 -6.86 -22.71
CA LEU A 150 8.06 -5.86 -23.38
C LEU A 150 7.58 -4.43 -23.09
N GLU A 151 6.28 -4.17 -23.13
CA GLU A 151 5.71 -2.87 -22.77
C GLU A 151 6.01 -2.52 -21.31
N GLN A 152 5.93 -3.48 -20.40
CA GLN A 152 6.34 -3.29 -19.00
C GLN A 152 7.83 -3.01 -18.85
N ALA A 153 8.68 -3.68 -19.64
CA ALA A 153 10.11 -3.40 -19.65
C ALA A 153 10.40 -1.95 -20.08
N GLU A 154 9.78 -1.48 -21.17
CA GLU A 154 9.89 -0.09 -21.62
C GLU A 154 9.43 0.90 -20.55
N ASN A 155 8.31 0.62 -19.87
CA ASN A 155 7.81 1.43 -18.76
C ASN A 155 8.82 1.53 -17.61
N ARG A 156 9.56 0.46 -17.29
CA ARG A 156 10.62 0.52 -16.25
C ARG A 156 11.78 1.43 -16.63
N LEU A 157 12.18 1.47 -17.90
CA LEU A 157 13.20 2.41 -18.35
C LEU A 157 12.74 3.87 -18.23
N SER A 158 11.49 4.14 -18.58
CA SER A 158 10.88 5.46 -18.40
C SER A 158 10.79 5.86 -16.93
N GLU A 159 10.45 4.93 -16.03
CA GLU A 159 10.45 5.17 -14.58
C GLU A 159 11.84 5.52 -14.05
N ILE A 160 12.89 4.84 -14.52
CA ILE A 160 14.28 5.14 -14.14
C ILE A 160 14.66 6.56 -14.59
N GLU A 161 14.33 6.95 -15.82
CA GLU A 161 14.59 8.30 -16.32
C GLU A 161 13.85 9.36 -15.49
N GLN A 162 12.57 9.13 -15.19
CA GLN A 162 11.77 10.06 -14.39
C GLN A 162 12.26 10.18 -12.95
N LEU A 163 12.70 9.08 -12.33
CA LEU A 163 13.34 9.11 -11.01
C LEU A 163 14.62 9.95 -11.04
N ALA A 164 15.45 9.80 -12.09
CA ALA A 164 16.68 10.58 -12.25
C ALA A 164 16.41 12.10 -12.34
N LEU A 165 15.31 12.48 -13.01
CA LEU A 165 14.97 13.88 -13.26
C LEU A 165 14.24 14.52 -12.08
N THR A 166 13.41 13.76 -11.37
CA THR A 166 12.45 14.30 -10.39
C THR A 166 12.95 14.19 -8.95
N GLN A 167 13.80 13.21 -8.65
CA GLN A 167 14.28 12.93 -7.29
C GLN A 167 15.82 12.75 -7.22
N PRO A 168 16.62 13.68 -7.79
CA PRO A 168 18.07 13.50 -7.92
C PRO A 168 18.83 13.49 -6.58
N ASP A 169 18.31 14.17 -5.55
CA ASP A 169 18.96 14.33 -4.24
C ASP A 169 18.45 13.34 -3.17
N ASP A 170 17.48 12.48 -3.50
CA ASP A 170 16.95 11.50 -2.55
C ASP A 170 17.90 10.30 -2.45
N TYR A 171 18.23 9.90 -1.22
CA TYR A 171 19.17 8.83 -0.93
C TYR A 171 18.61 7.45 -1.27
N GLU A 172 17.28 7.32 -1.38
CA GLU A 172 16.63 6.07 -1.82
C GLU A 172 16.60 5.91 -3.34
N THR A 173 16.74 7.00 -4.11
CA THR A 173 16.65 6.98 -5.58
C THR A 173 17.58 5.96 -6.25
N PRO A 174 18.87 5.82 -5.88
CA PRO A 174 19.75 4.81 -6.47
C PRO A 174 19.26 3.37 -6.24
N LEU A 175 18.67 3.08 -5.08
CA LEU A 175 18.12 1.75 -4.77
C LEU A 175 16.84 1.48 -5.57
N LEU A 176 16.00 2.50 -5.76
CA LEU A 176 14.78 2.41 -6.55
C LEU A 176 15.09 2.20 -8.04
N MET A 177 16.06 2.93 -8.58
CA MET A 177 16.55 2.74 -9.95
C MET A 177 17.13 1.34 -10.16
N HIS A 178 17.91 0.84 -9.20
CA HIS A 178 18.47 -0.52 -9.30
C HIS A 178 17.36 -1.59 -9.33
N ARG A 179 16.34 -1.46 -8.46
CA ARG A 179 15.19 -2.38 -8.50
C ARG A 179 14.41 -2.28 -9.82
N ALA A 180 14.19 -1.08 -10.34
CA ALA A 180 13.52 -0.89 -11.62
C ALA A 180 14.32 -1.51 -12.79
N LEU A 181 15.66 -1.47 -12.73
CA LEU A 181 16.54 -2.15 -13.70
C LEU A 181 16.44 -3.67 -13.61
N ASP A 182 16.37 -4.23 -12.40
CA ASP A 182 16.15 -5.67 -12.20
C ASP A 182 14.77 -6.11 -12.73
N ASP A 183 13.74 -5.30 -12.47
CA ASP A 183 12.39 -5.51 -13.00
C ASP A 183 12.38 -5.45 -14.53
N PHE A 184 13.05 -4.46 -15.13
CA PHE A 184 13.26 -4.38 -16.58
C PHE A 184 13.93 -5.64 -17.12
N SER A 185 15.04 -6.08 -16.51
CA SER A 185 15.77 -7.27 -16.97
C SER A 185 14.92 -8.52 -16.90
N THR A 186 14.07 -8.63 -15.88
CA THR A 186 13.15 -9.76 -15.73
C THR A 186 12.06 -9.72 -16.80
N ALA A 187 11.37 -8.59 -16.96
CA ALA A 187 10.32 -8.43 -17.95
C ALA A 187 10.84 -8.61 -19.39
N ALA A 188 12.04 -8.11 -19.70
CA ALA A 188 12.66 -8.28 -21.02
C ALA A 188 13.00 -9.75 -21.33
N LYS A 189 13.37 -10.54 -20.31
CA LYS A 189 13.59 -11.99 -20.45
C LYS A 189 12.26 -12.71 -20.67
N ASP A 190 11.28 -12.44 -19.81
CA ASP A 190 9.95 -13.05 -19.89
C ASP A 190 9.23 -12.69 -21.20
N GLY A 191 9.54 -11.54 -21.80
CA GLY A 191 9.03 -11.12 -23.10
C GLY A 191 9.64 -11.85 -24.30
N GLY A 192 10.80 -12.48 -24.13
CA GLY A 192 11.53 -13.21 -25.17
C GLY A 192 11.27 -14.71 -25.20
N ASP A 193 10.60 -15.27 -24.20
CA ASP A 193 10.25 -16.70 -24.04
C ASP A 193 8.87 -17.05 -24.64
#